data_AF-Q1V028-F1
#
_entry.id   AF-Q1V028-F1
#
_cell.length_a   1.000
_cell.length_b   1.000
_cell.length_c   1.000
_cell.angle_alpha   90.00
_cell.angle_beta   90.00
_cell.angle_gamma   90.00
#
_symmetry.space_group_name_H-M   'P 1'
#
loop_
_entity.id
_entity.type
_entity.pdbx_description
1 polymer ?
#
loop_
_entity_poly.entity_id
_entity_poly.type
_entity_poly.pdbx_seq_one_letter_code
_entity_poly.pdbx_strand_id
1 'polypeptide(L)'
;MKKIIQVMKYFFYISISLFVFNFSLAQDVNIEENISLSFVCELEKKIVKNAEYNYQTFLAKDLEDKDLDKFEINAKQPKTLLINGLSSFLSKKEKLTVRIVNKDVVLFKAIDEEKNYSESGIINRKSGELIHEITRDMKSENSEKDISFYSCKKNEKKV
;
A
#
# COMPACT_ATOMS: atom_id res chain seq x y z
N MET A 1 53.06 -15.89 -23.72
CA MET A 1 52.00 -15.22 -24.52
C MET A 1 50.68 -16.00 -24.59
N LYS A 2 50.65 -17.29 -24.98
CA LYS A 2 49.39 -18.07 -25.12
C LYS A 2 48.49 -18.12 -23.86
N LYS A 3 49.06 -18.27 -22.66
CA LYS A 3 48.29 -18.29 -21.39
C LYS A 3 47.61 -16.95 -21.05
N ILE A 4 48.24 -15.82 -21.36
CA ILE A 4 47.66 -14.48 -21.09
C ILE A 4 46.45 -14.22 -22.00
N ILE A 5 46.53 -14.62 -23.27
CA ILE A 5 45.42 -14.53 -24.22
C ILE A 5 44.22 -15.39 -23.76
N GLN A 6 44.48 -16.55 -23.16
CA GLN A 6 43.43 -17.42 -22.63
C GLN A 6 42.74 -16.82 -21.40
N VAL A 7 43.50 -16.23 -20.46
CA VAL A 7 42.95 -15.54 -19.29
C VAL A 7 42.13 -14.30 -19.71
N MET A 8 42.58 -13.55 -20.71
CA MET A 8 41.81 -12.44 -21.29
C MET A 8 40.48 -12.90 -21.91
N LYS A 9 40.44 -14.06 -22.57
CA LYS A 9 39.20 -14.62 -23.13
C LYS A 9 38.19 -15.00 -22.05
N TYR A 10 38.64 -15.62 -20.95
CA TYR A 10 37.76 -15.94 -19.82
C TYR A 10 37.27 -14.68 -19.12
N PHE A 11 38.14 -13.70 -18.89
CA PHE A 11 37.76 -12.42 -18.30
C PHE A 11 36.72 -11.69 -19.17
N PHE A 12 36.88 -11.71 -20.48
CA PHE A 12 35.92 -11.15 -21.43
C PHE A 12 34.58 -11.89 -21.41
N TYR A 13 34.58 -13.22 -21.31
CA TYR A 13 33.37 -14.02 -21.20
C TYR A 13 32.61 -13.76 -19.89
N ILE A 14 33.34 -13.64 -18.76
CA ILE A 14 32.79 -13.30 -17.45
C ILE A 14 32.20 -11.88 -17.49
N SER A 15 32.90 -10.92 -18.08
CA SER A 15 32.42 -9.55 -18.25
C SER A 15 31.13 -9.48 -19.08
N ILE A 16 31.02 -10.25 -20.17
CA ILE A 16 29.81 -10.35 -20.99
C ILE A 16 28.65 -10.97 -20.21
N SER A 17 28.89 -11.99 -19.38
CA SER A 17 27.86 -12.58 -18.52
C SER A 17 27.35 -11.64 -17.43
N LEU A 18 28.16 -10.64 -17.04
CA LEU A 18 27.78 -9.60 -16.09
C LEU A 18 27.03 -8.43 -16.77
N PHE A 19 26.86 -8.42 -18.10
CA PHE A 19 26.13 -7.36 -18.79
C PHE A 19 24.62 -7.63 -18.93
N VAL A 20 24.13 -8.81 -18.51
CA VAL A 20 22.70 -9.19 -18.58
C VAL A 20 21.93 -8.86 -17.30
N PHE A 21 22.31 -7.79 -16.59
CA PHE A 21 21.51 -7.27 -15.49
C PHE A 21 20.31 -6.50 -16.05
N ASN A 22 19.16 -7.17 -16.10
CA ASN A 22 17.88 -6.49 -16.23
C ASN A 22 17.63 -5.72 -14.92
N PHE A 23 17.96 -4.42 -14.90
CA PHE A 23 17.43 -3.52 -13.88
C PHE A 23 15.92 -3.39 -14.12
N SER A 24 15.12 -4.17 -13.40
CA SER A 24 13.70 -3.88 -13.30
C SER A 24 13.55 -2.62 -12.44
N LEU A 25 13.46 -1.47 -13.10
CA LEU A 25 13.02 -0.24 -12.44
C LEU A 25 11.51 -0.32 -12.29
N ALA A 26 11.05 -0.55 -11.06
CA ALA A 26 9.64 -0.39 -10.74
C ALA A 26 9.29 1.11 -10.88
N GLN A 27 8.56 1.45 -11.93
CA GLN A 27 7.97 2.78 -12.10
C GLN A 27 6.57 2.78 -11.49
N ASP A 28 6.17 3.92 -10.93
CA ASP A 28 4.78 4.12 -10.49
C ASP A 28 3.86 3.96 -11.70
N VAL A 29 2.94 3.00 -11.62
CA VAL A 29 1.98 2.73 -12.69
C VAL A 29 0.90 3.80 -12.63
N ASN A 30 0.70 4.52 -13.73
CA ASN A 30 -0.43 5.44 -13.83
C ASN A 30 -1.74 4.68 -13.60
N ILE A 31 -2.67 5.28 -12.87
CA ILE A 31 -4.03 4.76 -12.72
C ILE A 31 -4.57 4.50 -14.12
N GLU A 32 -4.80 3.23 -14.48
CA GLU A 32 -5.11 2.78 -15.86
C GLU A 32 -6.62 2.77 -16.18
N GLU A 33 -7.48 2.96 -15.18
CA GLU A 33 -8.93 2.99 -15.35
C GLU A 33 -9.60 4.00 -14.39
N ASN A 34 -10.76 4.52 -14.79
CA ASN A 34 -11.62 5.28 -13.88
C ASN A 34 -12.21 4.31 -12.84
N ILE A 35 -12.08 4.65 -11.56
CA ILE A 35 -12.61 3.87 -10.44
C ILE A 35 -13.63 4.72 -9.69
N SER A 36 -14.78 4.15 -9.40
CA SER A 36 -15.71 4.69 -8.41
C SER A 36 -16.26 3.54 -7.60
N LEU A 37 -15.81 3.46 -6.35
CA LEU A 37 -16.14 2.40 -5.42
C LEU A 37 -16.66 3.00 -4.13
N SER A 38 -17.63 2.33 -3.55
CA SER A 38 -18.18 2.63 -2.24
C SER A 38 -18.38 1.32 -1.51
N PHE A 39 -17.99 1.27 -0.25
CA PHE A 39 -18.04 0.10 0.61
C PHE A 39 -18.58 0.48 1.99
N VAL A 40 -19.19 -0.49 2.65
CA VAL A 40 -19.40 -0.52 4.11
C VAL A 40 -18.47 -1.58 4.65
N CYS A 41 -17.65 -1.26 5.64
CA CYS A 41 -16.64 -2.18 6.16
C CYS A 41 -16.79 -2.42 7.66
N GLU A 42 -16.83 -3.69 8.03
CA GLU A 42 -16.86 -4.15 9.42
C GLU A 42 -15.41 -4.41 9.88
N LEU A 43 -14.99 -3.84 11.00
CA LEU A 43 -13.68 -4.09 11.61
C LEU A 43 -13.68 -5.52 12.16
N GLU A 44 -12.65 -6.28 11.81
CA GLU A 44 -12.48 -7.64 12.34
C GLU A 44 -11.49 -7.67 13.50
N LYS A 45 -10.34 -7.01 13.31
CA LYS A 45 -9.24 -6.98 14.26
C LYS A 45 -8.26 -5.86 13.95
N LYS A 46 -7.42 -5.53 14.95
CA LYS A 46 -6.32 -4.58 14.84
C LYS A 46 -5.05 -5.16 15.45
N ILE A 47 -3.93 -4.95 14.79
CA ILE A 47 -2.60 -5.25 15.33
C ILE A 47 -1.95 -3.92 15.71
N VAL A 48 -1.49 -3.81 16.96
CA VAL A 48 -0.89 -2.59 17.50
C VAL A 48 0.55 -2.85 17.90
N LYS A 49 1.44 -1.97 17.44
CA LYS A 49 2.84 -1.89 17.85
C LYS A 49 3.13 -0.47 18.35
N ASN A 50 3.49 -0.33 19.62
CA ASN A 50 3.92 0.92 20.26
C ASN A 50 4.80 0.58 21.48
N ALA A 51 5.00 1.53 22.41
CA ALA A 51 5.81 1.31 23.61
C ALA A 51 5.23 0.29 24.60
N GLU A 52 3.91 0.11 24.61
CA GLU A 52 3.19 -0.81 25.51
C GLU A 52 2.98 -2.19 24.88
N TYR A 53 2.70 -2.22 23.58
CA TYR A 53 2.32 -3.41 22.84
C TYR A 53 3.32 -3.70 21.71
N ASN A 54 3.83 -4.92 21.65
CA ASN A 54 4.68 -5.37 20.55
C ASN A 54 3.90 -6.29 19.60
N TYR A 55 3.28 -5.70 18.57
CA TYR A 55 2.42 -6.42 17.59
C TYR A 55 1.31 -7.24 18.25
N GLN A 56 0.70 -6.69 19.30
CA GLN A 56 -0.43 -7.34 19.94
C GLN A 56 -1.67 -7.25 19.06
N THR A 57 -2.42 -8.34 18.97
CA THR A 57 -3.68 -8.41 18.21
C THR A 57 -4.87 -8.21 19.13
N PHE A 58 -5.79 -7.36 18.73
CA PHE A 58 -7.06 -7.09 19.40
C PHE A 58 -8.19 -7.41 18.44
N LEU A 59 -9.22 -8.11 18.91
CA LEU A 59 -10.43 -8.34 18.12
C LEU A 59 -11.32 -7.10 18.19
N ALA A 60 -12.14 -6.87 17.17
CA ALA A 60 -13.01 -5.68 17.11
C ALA A 60 -13.91 -5.51 18.34
N LYS A 61 -14.43 -6.62 18.89
CA LYS A 61 -15.25 -6.61 20.11
C LYS A 61 -14.54 -6.09 21.36
N ASP A 62 -13.20 -6.09 21.35
CA ASP A 62 -12.35 -5.69 22.48
C ASP A 62 -11.82 -4.25 22.29
N LEU A 63 -12.24 -3.57 21.21
CA LEU A 63 -11.80 -2.22 20.84
C LEU A 63 -12.98 -1.23 20.85
N GLU A 64 -12.71 0.03 21.13
CA GLU A 64 -13.67 1.13 20.94
C GLU A 64 -13.66 1.69 19.50
N ASP A 65 -12.77 1.16 18.64
CA ASP A 65 -12.65 1.55 17.24
C ASP A 65 -13.93 1.20 16.46
N LYS A 66 -14.29 2.07 15.53
CA LYS A 66 -15.55 1.98 14.79
C LYS A 66 -15.37 1.34 13.42
N ASP A 67 -16.44 0.66 12.99
CA ASP A 67 -16.64 0.25 11.61
C ASP A 67 -16.61 1.44 10.64
N LEU A 68 -16.30 1.17 9.38
CA LEU A 68 -16.30 2.17 8.33
C LEU A 68 -17.65 2.13 7.61
N ASP A 69 -18.59 2.94 8.10
CA ASP A 69 -19.93 3.07 7.50
C ASP A 69 -19.88 3.45 6.01
N LYS A 70 -18.82 4.15 5.60
CA LYS A 70 -18.67 4.63 4.23
C LYS A 70 -17.21 4.79 3.84
N PHE A 71 -16.66 3.79 3.17
CA PHE A 71 -15.34 3.84 2.53
C PHE A 71 -15.50 4.04 1.02
N GLU A 72 -14.93 5.11 0.46
CA GLU A 72 -15.02 5.42 -0.97
C GLU A 72 -13.65 5.62 -1.60
N ILE A 73 -13.48 5.04 -2.80
CA ILE A 73 -12.32 5.26 -3.65
C ILE A 73 -12.84 5.77 -4.99
N ASN A 74 -12.50 7.01 -5.30
CA ASN A 74 -12.81 7.62 -6.59
C ASN A 74 -11.52 8.02 -7.28
N ALA A 75 -11.22 7.40 -8.41
CA ALA A 75 -10.10 7.73 -9.26
C ALA A 75 -10.60 8.11 -10.65
N LYS A 76 -10.25 9.30 -11.14
CA LYS A 76 -10.44 9.71 -12.53
C LYS A 76 -9.08 9.83 -13.19
N GLN A 77 -8.84 9.03 -14.21
CA GLN A 77 -7.60 9.08 -14.96
C GLN A 77 -7.40 10.46 -15.60
N PRO A 78 -6.14 10.92 -15.72
CA PRO A 78 -4.95 10.56 -14.93
C PRO A 78 -4.75 11.47 -13.72
N LYS A 79 -5.78 12.22 -13.29
CA LYS A 79 -5.60 13.47 -12.53
C LYS A 79 -6.06 13.42 -11.09
N THR A 80 -7.15 12.71 -10.80
CA THR A 80 -7.83 12.87 -9.51
C THR A 80 -7.98 11.54 -8.83
N LEU A 81 -7.60 11.49 -7.56
CA LEU A 81 -7.86 10.38 -6.68
C LEU A 81 -8.35 10.94 -5.35
N LEU A 82 -9.47 10.39 -4.87
CA LEU A 82 -10.10 10.74 -3.61
C LEU A 82 -10.36 9.45 -2.84
N ILE A 83 -9.83 9.38 -1.62
CA ILE A 83 -10.09 8.31 -0.68
C ILE A 83 -10.80 8.92 0.53
N ASN A 84 -12.02 8.45 0.80
CA ASN A 84 -12.84 8.92 1.91
C ASN A 84 -13.21 7.73 2.81
N GLY A 85 -13.41 8.01 4.10
CA GLY A 85 -13.87 7.02 5.08
C GLY A 85 -12.77 6.41 5.95
N LEU A 86 -11.49 6.59 5.59
CA LEU A 86 -10.35 6.29 6.48
C LEU A 86 -9.98 7.55 7.27
N SER A 87 -8.70 7.87 7.44
CA SER A 87 -8.32 9.08 8.15
C SER A 87 -8.48 10.35 7.30
N SER A 88 -8.52 11.49 8.00
CA SER A 88 -8.49 12.81 7.35
C SER A 88 -7.16 13.12 6.64
N PHE A 89 -6.09 12.38 6.94
CA PHE A 89 -4.80 12.55 6.28
C PHE A 89 -4.85 12.06 4.83
N LEU A 90 -5.48 10.91 4.58
CA LEU A 90 -5.68 10.41 3.22
C LEU A 90 -6.64 11.29 2.41
N SER A 91 -7.67 11.86 3.02
CA SER A 91 -8.67 12.65 2.30
C SER A 91 -8.20 14.06 1.92
N LYS A 92 -7.21 14.62 2.63
CA LYS A 92 -6.67 15.97 2.39
C LYS A 92 -5.45 16.01 1.49
N LYS A 93 -4.73 14.90 1.31
CA LYS A 93 -3.50 14.87 0.50
C LYS A 93 -3.82 14.96 -0.99
N GLU A 94 -3.35 16.02 -1.64
CA GLU A 94 -3.52 16.22 -3.10
C GLU A 94 -2.77 15.18 -3.95
N LYS A 95 -1.76 14.49 -3.38
CA LYS A 95 -0.94 13.48 -4.08
C LYS A 95 -0.81 12.21 -3.25
N LEU A 96 -1.77 11.29 -3.42
CA LEU A 96 -1.68 9.92 -2.96
C LEU A 96 -1.02 9.06 -4.05
N THR A 97 -0.09 8.18 -3.68
CA THR A 97 0.42 7.16 -4.62
C THR A 97 -0.57 6.01 -4.64
N VAL A 98 -1.19 5.77 -5.80
CA VAL A 98 -2.09 4.63 -6.00
C VAL A 98 -1.62 3.74 -7.10
N ARG A 99 -1.63 2.45 -6.82
CA ARG A 99 -1.24 1.39 -7.72
C ARG A 99 -2.38 0.40 -7.85
N ILE A 100 -2.91 0.29 -9.05
CA ILE A 100 -3.82 -0.79 -9.41
C ILE A 100 -2.92 -1.97 -9.77
N VAL A 101 -2.90 -3.01 -8.93
CA VAL A 101 -2.05 -4.18 -9.16
C VAL A 101 -2.66 -5.07 -10.23
N ASN A 102 -3.99 -5.15 -10.24
CA ASN A 102 -4.80 -5.84 -11.25
C ASN A 102 -6.27 -5.36 -11.18
N LYS A 103 -7.15 -6.02 -11.94
CA LYS A 103 -8.59 -5.75 -11.98
C LYS A 103 -9.34 -5.90 -10.64
N ASP A 104 -8.71 -6.49 -9.63
CA ASP A 104 -9.35 -6.73 -8.33
C ASP A 104 -8.65 -5.98 -7.20
N VAL A 105 -7.35 -5.68 -7.29
CA VAL A 105 -6.57 -5.17 -6.15
C VAL A 105 -6.13 -3.72 -6.37
N VAL A 106 -6.44 -2.86 -5.39
CA VAL A 106 -6.02 -1.46 -5.33
C VAL A 106 -5.15 -1.24 -4.11
N LEU A 107 -3.96 -0.68 -4.33
CA LEU A 107 -3.04 -0.22 -3.29
C LEU A 107 -3.01 1.29 -3.26
N PHE A 108 -3.02 1.86 -2.07
CA PHE A 108 -2.82 3.30 -1.88
C PHE A 108 -1.85 3.55 -0.73
N LYS A 109 -1.05 4.61 -0.88
CA LYS A 109 -0.13 5.06 0.16
C LYS A 109 0.03 6.58 0.11
N ALA A 110 0.08 7.16 1.29
CA ALA A 110 0.44 8.54 1.51
C ALA A 110 1.54 8.63 2.57
N ILE A 111 2.45 9.56 2.37
CA ILE A 111 3.50 9.90 3.33
C ILE A 111 3.45 11.40 3.54
N ASP A 112 3.62 11.83 4.79
CA ASP A 112 3.73 13.25 5.11
C ASP A 112 5.04 13.83 4.54
N GLU A 113 5.13 15.16 4.50
CA GLU A 113 6.31 15.81 3.91
C GLU A 113 7.56 15.55 4.73
N GLU A 114 7.40 15.44 6.05
CA GLU A 114 8.48 15.15 6.98
C GLU A 114 8.92 13.68 6.91
N LYS A 115 8.18 12.79 6.24
CA LYS A 115 8.42 11.34 6.23
C LYS A 115 8.46 10.73 7.63
N ASN A 116 7.62 11.24 8.54
CA ASN A 116 7.46 10.72 9.89
C ASN A 116 6.09 10.03 10.09
N TYR A 117 5.12 10.30 9.22
CA TYR A 117 3.80 9.68 9.22
C TYR A 117 3.51 9.07 7.86
N SER A 118 2.95 7.87 7.83
CA SER A 118 2.39 7.29 6.62
C SER A 118 1.10 6.54 6.87
N GLU A 119 0.26 6.53 5.85
CA GLU A 119 -0.98 5.78 5.85
C GLU A 119 -1.11 5.06 4.53
N SER A 120 -1.52 3.80 4.59
CA SER A 120 -1.63 2.96 3.41
C SER A 120 -2.74 1.95 3.56
N GLY A 121 -3.25 1.46 2.43
CA GLY A 121 -4.15 0.34 2.45
C GLY A 121 -4.14 -0.45 1.16
N ILE A 122 -4.61 -1.68 1.29
CA ILE A 122 -4.84 -2.63 0.21
C ILE A 122 -6.29 -3.09 0.30
N ILE A 123 -7.02 -2.93 -0.80
CA ILE A 123 -8.38 -3.45 -0.93
C ILE A 123 -8.45 -4.42 -2.10
N ASN A 124 -8.99 -5.60 -1.83
CA ASN A 124 -9.45 -6.51 -2.86
C ASN A 124 -10.93 -6.23 -3.14
N ARG A 125 -11.22 -5.64 -4.29
CA ARG A 125 -12.56 -5.25 -4.77
C ARG A 125 -13.50 -6.45 -4.92
N LYS A 126 -12.95 -7.65 -5.10
CA LYS A 126 -13.72 -8.87 -5.30
C LYS A 126 -14.07 -9.57 -3.98
N SER A 127 -13.10 -9.72 -3.07
CA SER A 127 -13.34 -10.37 -1.76
C SER A 127 -13.89 -9.40 -0.71
N GLY A 128 -13.63 -8.11 -0.86
CA GLY A 128 -13.97 -7.11 0.15
C GLY A 128 -12.92 -6.96 1.25
N GLU A 129 -11.80 -7.67 1.19
CA GLU A 129 -10.79 -7.59 2.24
C GLU A 129 -10.02 -6.27 2.13
N LEU A 130 -10.07 -5.48 3.19
CA LEU A 130 -9.32 -4.23 3.35
C LEU A 130 -8.32 -4.39 4.50
N ILE A 131 -7.05 -4.16 4.22
CA ILE A 131 -6.03 -3.95 5.25
C ILE A 131 -5.63 -2.49 5.20
N HIS A 132 -5.68 -1.84 6.36
CA HIS A 132 -5.34 -0.45 6.54
C HIS A 132 -4.22 -0.32 7.56
N GLU A 133 -3.13 0.33 7.18
CA GLU A 133 -1.96 0.55 8.04
C GLU A 133 -1.72 2.03 8.24
N ILE A 134 -1.59 2.44 9.50
CA ILE A 134 -1.06 3.74 9.91
C ILE A 134 0.29 3.49 10.57
N THR A 135 1.32 4.21 10.12
CA THR A 135 2.64 4.24 10.77
C THR A 135 2.95 5.65 11.25
N ARG A 136 3.34 5.77 12.51
CA ARG A 136 3.79 7.02 13.15
C ARG A 136 5.25 6.89 13.56
N ASP A 137 5.89 8.02 13.76
CA ASP A 137 7.29 8.11 14.21
C ASP A 137 8.24 7.24 13.38
N MET A 138 8.06 7.25 12.07
CA MET A 138 8.82 6.41 11.13
C MET A 138 10.34 6.62 11.19
N LYS A 139 10.79 7.78 11.69
CA LYS A 139 12.22 8.08 11.87
C LYS A 139 12.80 7.56 13.19
N SER A 140 11.94 7.12 14.12
CA SER A 140 12.33 6.61 15.44
C SER A 140 12.52 5.09 15.40
N GLU A 141 13.44 4.58 16.23
CA GLU A 141 13.56 3.13 16.49
C GLU A 141 12.25 2.55 17.05
N ASN A 142 11.47 3.37 17.76
CA ASN A 142 10.18 3.02 18.36
C ASN A 142 9.00 3.37 17.45
N SER A 143 9.16 3.30 16.13
CA SER A 143 8.07 3.51 15.17
C SER A 143 6.80 2.75 15.58
N GLU A 144 5.68 3.47 15.60
CA GLU A 144 4.38 2.90 15.97
C GLU A 144 3.63 2.45 14.73
N LYS A 145 2.87 1.35 14.86
CA LYS A 145 2.06 0.80 13.77
C LYS A 145 0.71 0.33 14.27
N ASP A 146 -0.32 0.75 13.57
CA ASP A 146 -1.68 0.23 13.69
C ASP A 146 -2.08 -0.42 12.38
N ILE A 147 -2.42 -1.70 12.40
CA ILE A 147 -2.84 -2.47 11.22
C ILE A 147 -4.25 -2.98 11.47
N SER A 148 -5.23 -2.38 10.82
CA SER A 148 -6.64 -2.75 10.92
C SER A 148 -7.04 -3.64 9.74
N PHE A 149 -7.84 -4.67 10.03
CA PHE A 149 -8.40 -5.60 9.06
C PHE A 149 -9.90 -5.41 9.02
N TYR A 150 -10.44 -5.21 7.82
CA TYR A 150 -11.86 -5.05 7.62
C TYR A 150 -12.40 -6.00 6.57
N SER A 151 -13.66 -6.38 6.76
CA SER A 151 -14.49 -7.06 5.78
C SER A 151 -15.45 -6.04 5.16
N CYS A 152 -15.22 -5.69 3.91
CA CYS A 152 -15.98 -4.67 3.18
C CYS A 152 -17.01 -5.30 2.23
N LYS A 153 -18.24 -4.80 2.27
CA LYS A 153 -19.28 -5.13 1.30
C LYS A 153 -19.47 -3.93 0.39
N LYS A 154 -19.52 -4.17 -0.92
CA LYS A 154 -19.76 -3.11 -1.90
C LYS A 154 -21.12 -2.49 -1.61
N ASN A 155 -21.13 -1.17 -1.46
CA ASN A 155 -22.35 -0.42 -1.29
C ASN A 155 -23.02 -0.34 -2.65
N GLU A 156 -23.84 -1.34 -2.97
CA GLU A 156 -24.75 -1.27 -4.10
C GLU A 156 -25.79 -0.20 -3.76
N LYS A 157 -25.49 1.06 -4.08
CA LYS A 157 -26.58 2.00 -4.34
C LYS A 157 -27.40 1.36 -5.45
N LYS A 158 -28.56 0.81 -5.09
CA LYS A 158 -29.65 0.59 -6.04
C LYS A 158 -29.90 1.95 -6.70
N VAL A 159 -29.37 2.12 -7.90
CA VAL A 159 -29.82 3.18 -8.82
C VAL A 159 -31.24 2.85 -9.20
#